data_AF-A0A9E1H9L0-F1
#
_entry.id   AF-A0A9E1H9L0-F1
#
_cell.length_a   1.000
_cell.length_b   1.000
_cell.length_c   1.000
_cell.angle_alpha   90.00
_cell.angle_beta   90.00
_cell.angle_gamma   90.00
#
_symmetry.space_group_name_H-M   'P 1'
#
loop_
_entity.id
_entity.type
_entity.pdbx_description
1 polymer ?
#
loop_
_entity_poly.entity_id
_entity_poly.type
_entity_poly.pdbx_seq_one_letter_code
_entity_poly.pdbx_strand_id
1 'polypeptide(L)' 'ETTAMGAAYLAGLAVGYWKSKEDVIKNQSIDQIFSPQMSEEDRQAKRKGWNKAVKYAYGWAKDEPEEEEE' A
#
# COMPACT_ATOMS: atom_id res chain seq x y z
N GLU A 1 -13.75 -3.45 6.26
CA GLU A 1 -13.69 -2.00 5.96
C GLU A 1 -12.97 -1.18 7.04
N THR A 2 -11.67 -0.95 6.84
CA THR A 2 -10.84 -0.12 7.75
C THR A 2 -11.19 1.37 7.69
N THR A 3 -11.69 1.85 6.56
CA THR A 3 -12.06 3.25 6.35
C THR A 3 -13.22 3.69 7.25
N ALA A 4 -14.33 2.93 7.26
CA ALA A 4 -15.48 3.24 8.11
C ALA A 4 -15.14 3.10 9.61
N MET A 5 -14.32 2.10 9.95
CA MET A 5 -13.84 1.89 11.31
C MET A 5 -12.99 3.05 11.82
N GLY A 6 -12.14 3.64 10.96
CA GLY A 6 -11.36 4.83 11.30
C GLY A 6 -12.23 6.05 11.62
N ALA A 7 -13.29 6.30 10.83
CA ALA A 7 -14.24 7.38 11.11
C ALA A 7 -14.97 7.16 12.44
N ALA A 8 -15.40 5.92 12.73
CA ALA A 8 -16.07 5.57 13.97
C ALA A 8 -15.16 5.76 15.19
N TYR A 9 -13.87 5.39 15.11
CA TYR A 9 -12.91 5.60 16.18
C TYR A 9 -12.64 7.07 16.48
N LEU A 10 -12.51 7.91 15.45
CA LEU A 10 -12.34 9.35 15.63
C LEU A 10 -13.55 9.99 16.33
N ALA A 11 -14.76 9.65 15.88
CA ALA A 11 -15.99 10.13 16.50
C ALA A 11 -16.14 9.64 17.94
N GLY A 12 -15.87 8.35 18.19
CA GLY A 12 -15.99 7.74 19.52
C GLY A 12 -14.97 8.25 20.53
N LEU A 13 -13.75 8.60 20.11
CA LEU A 13 -12.77 9.28 20.98
C LEU A 13 -13.22 10.70 21.34
N ALA A 14 -13.80 11.44 20.39
CA ALA A 14 -14.27 12.80 20.61
C ALA A 14 -15.43 12.88 21.62
N VAL A 15 -16.31 11.87 21.64
CA VAL A 15 -17.46 11.80 22.57
C VAL A 15 -17.17 10.98 23.84
N GLY A 16 -15.93 10.49 24.02
CA GLY A 16 -15.52 9.73 25.20
C GLY A 16 -16.04 8.30 25.29
N TYR A 17 -16.54 7.74 24.18
CA TYR A 17 -16.92 6.32 24.09
C TYR A 17 -15.69 5.41 24.26
N TRP A 18 -14.53 5.82 23.73
CA TRP A 18 -13.22 5.24 24.05
C TRP A 18 -12.40 6.25 24.84
N LYS A 19 -11.65 5.78 25.86
CA LYS A 19 -10.91 6.66 26.77
C LYS A 19 -9.52 7.01 26.25
N SER A 20 -8.94 6.14 25.42
CA SER A 20 -7.64 6.39 24.82
C SER A 20 -7.45 5.64 23.50
N LYS A 21 -6.37 5.98 22.79
CA LYS A 21 -6.00 5.31 21.53
C LYS A 21 -5.65 3.84 21.76
N GLU A 22 -5.13 3.50 22.93
CA GLU A 22 -4.76 2.13 23.31
C GLU A 22 -6.00 1.22 23.42
N ASP A 23 -7.15 1.75 23.85
CA ASP A 23 -8.41 1.00 23.91
C ASP A 23 -8.90 0.61 22.51
N VAL A 24 -8.69 1.50 21.55
CA VAL A 24 -9.04 1.28 20.13
C VAL A 24 -8.12 0.25 19.47
N ILE A 25 -6.82 0.31 19.77
CA ILE A 25 -5.81 -0.63 19.24
C ILE A 25 -6.08 -2.06 19.74
N LYS A 26 -6.48 -2.22 21.01
CA LYS A 26 -6.87 -3.54 21.55
C LYS A 26 -8.10 -4.14 20.87
N ASN A 27 -8.94 -3.30 20.28
CA ASN A 27 -10.13 -3.74 19.56
C ASN A 27 -9.83 -4.19 18.12
N GLN A 28 -8.57 -4.10 17.67
CA GLN A 28 -8.15 -4.54 16.36
C GLN A 28 -7.84 -6.05 16.39
N SER A 29 -8.75 -6.85 15.83
CA SER A 29 -8.53 -8.27 15.63
C SER A 29 -7.70 -8.51 14.37
N ILE A 30 -6.63 -9.29 14.49
CA ILE A 30 -5.88 -9.80 13.34
C ILE A 30 -6.62 -11.02 12.79
N ASP A 31 -7.06 -10.93 11.54
CA ASP A 31 -7.74 -12.03 10.85
C ASP A 31 -6.74 -13.10 10.38
N GLN A 32 -5.65 -12.66 9.73
CA GLN A 32 -4.60 -13.56 9.25
C GLN A 32 -3.23 -12.86 9.19
N ILE A 33 -2.18 -13.63 9.45
CA ILE A 33 -0.78 -13.22 9.27
C ILE A 33 -0.18 -14.05 8.14
N PHE A 34 0.41 -13.38 7.14
CA PHE A 34 1.15 -14.03 6.07
C PHE A 34 2.64 -13.79 6.26
N SER A 35 3.40 -14.87 6.34
CA SER A 35 4.86 -14.83 6.42
C SER A 35 5.48 -14.96 5.04
N PRO A 36 6.63 -14.31 4.76
CA PRO A 36 7.30 -14.46 3.47
C PRO A 36 7.66 -15.93 3.22
N GLN A 37 7.21 -16.46 2.09
CA GLN A 37 7.48 -17.84 1.66
C GLN A 37 8.50 -17.92 0.51
N MET A 38 8.85 -16.77 -0.08
CA MET A 38 9.76 -16.66 -1.22
C MET A 38 11.17 -16.32 -0.74
N SER A 39 12.18 -16.91 -1.39
CA SER A 39 13.58 -16.55 -1.18
C SER A 39 13.83 -15.08 -1.52
N GLU A 40 14.88 -14.52 -0.94
CA GLU A 40 15.26 -13.12 -1.22
C GLU A 40 15.66 -12.97 -2.69
N GLU A 41 16.40 -13.94 -3.21
CA GLU A 41 16.90 -13.99 -4.58
C GLU A 41 15.75 -14.00 -5.59
N ASP A 42 14.75 -14.87 -5.40
CA ASP A 42 13.59 -14.95 -6.29
C ASP A 42 12.76 -13.67 -6.24
N ARG A 43 12.61 -13.07 -5.05
CA ARG A 43 11.90 -11.81 -4.86
C ARG A 43 12.59 -10.67 -5.62
N GLN A 44 13.90 -10.58 -5.54
CA GLN A 44 14.70 -9.58 -6.25
C GLN A 44 14.62 -9.76 -7.76
N ALA A 45 14.73 -11.00 -8.26
CA ALA A 45 14.61 -11.29 -9.68
C ALA A 45 13.24 -10.87 -10.24
N LYS A 46 12.15 -11.21 -9.54
CA LYS A 46 10.79 -10.81 -9.93
C LYS A 46 10.61 -9.29 -9.89
N ARG A 47 11.09 -8.61 -8.85
CA ARG A 47 11.04 -7.13 -8.77
C ARG A 47 11.83 -6.47 -9.89
N LYS A 48 13.00 -7.00 -10.26
CA LYS A 48 13.81 -6.48 -11.37
C LYS A 48 13.05 -6.61 -12.70
N GLY A 49 12.40 -7.76 -12.93
CA GLY A 49 11.55 -7.97 -14.10
C GLY A 49 10.37 -6.99 -14.17
N TRP A 50 9.65 -6.79 -13.05
CA TRP A 50 8.55 -5.83 -12.96
C TRP A 50 9.03 -4.40 -13.25
N ASN A 51 10.13 -3.95 -12.63
CA ASN A 51 10.70 -2.63 -12.89
C ASN A 51 11.07 -2.44 -14.38
N LYS A 52 11.61 -3.48 -15.02
CA LYS A 52 11.92 -3.44 -16.45
C LYS A 52 10.65 -3.27 -17.29
N ALA A 53 9.58 -4.01 -16.97
CA ALA A 53 8.30 -3.89 -17.66
C ALA A 53 7.66 -2.51 -17.50
N VAL A 54 7.66 -1.97 -16.27
CA VAL A 54 7.15 -0.61 -15.98
C VAL A 54 7.91 0.44 -16.79
N LYS A 55 9.23 0.31 -16.91
CA LYS A 55 10.03 1.24 -17.71
C LYS A 55 9.60 1.28 -19.17
N TYR A 56 9.28 0.14 -19.78
CA TYR A 56 8.80 0.10 -21.17
C TYR A 56 7.37 0.58 -21.34
N ALA A 57 6.57 0.61 -20.27
CA ALA A 57 5.24 1.20 -20.32
C ALA A 57 5.25 2.73 -20.32
N TYR A 58 6.38 3.37 -19.94
CA TYR A 58 6.51 4.82 -20.03
C TYR A 58 6.50 5.29 -21.48
N GLY A 59 5.92 6.47 -21.71
CA GLY A 59 5.94 7.11 -23.01
C GLY A 59 4.99 6.49 -24.05
N TRP A 60 4.30 5.39 -23.72
CA TRP A 60 3.44 4.67 -24.66
C TRP A 60 2.30 5.51 -25.27
N ALA A 61 1.77 6.47 -24.51
CA ALA A 61 0.66 7.33 -24.93
C ALA A 61 1.08 8.81 -25.06
N LYS A 62 2.35 9.09 -25.37
CA LYS A 62 2.77 10.46 -25.67
C LYS A 62 2.21 10.88 -27.05
N ASP A 63 1.50 12.00 -27.08
CA ASP A 63 0.89 12.56 -28.29
C ASP A 63 1.86 13.47 -29.10
N GLU A 64 3.09 13.69 -28.63
CA GLU A 64 4.08 14.54 -29.31
C GLU A 64 5.34 13.74 -29.72
N PRO A 65 5.87 13.97 -30.94
CA PRO A 65 7.10 13.34 -31.39
C PRO A 65 8.29 13.86 -30.56
N GLU A 66 9.12 12.95 -30.02
CA GLU A 66 10.35 13.32 -29.33
C GLU A 66 11.31 13.99 -30.34
N GLU A 67 11.62 15.29 -30.13
CA GLU A 67 12.74 15.94 -30.82
C GLU A 67 14.04 15.27 -30.35
N GLU A 68 14.70 14.55 -31.26
CA GLU A 68 16.04 14.01 -31.04
C GLU A 68 17.04 15.17 -30.94
N GLU A 69 17.59 15.44 -29.76
CA GLU A 69 18.77 16.30 -29.61
C GLU A 69 20.03 15.50 -30.06
N GLU A 70 20.67 15.97 -31.13
CA GLU A 70 21.96 15.48 -31.69
C GLU A 70 23.16 15.63 -30.74
#